data_AF-A0A2U8HEV2-F1
#
_entry.id   AF-A0A2U8HEV2-F1
#
_cell.length_a   1.000
_cell.length_b   1.000
_cell.length_c   1.000
_cell.angle_alpha   90.00
_cell.angle_beta   90.00
_cell.angle_gamma   90.00
#
_symmetry.space_group_name_H-M   'P 1'
#
loop_
_entity.id
_entity.type
_entity.pdbx_description
1 polymer ?
#
loop_
_entity_poly.entity_id
_entity_poly.type
_entity_poly.pdbx_seq_one_letter_code
_entity_poly.pdbx_strand_id
1 'polypeptide(L)' 'MKTLIASALIATAALTGAASAATSTSAAAQREILSLIPQAELSGLTAAEIVSVAQAMDRVDGAAQKIGTGEALIKSLQ' A
#
# COMPACT_ATOMS: atom_id res chain seq x y z
N MET A 1 -27.69 -3.88 34.02
CA MET A 1 -26.29 -3.71 33.56
C MET A 1 -25.88 -4.91 32.69
N LYS A 2 -26.30 -4.98 31.41
CA LYS A 2 -26.01 -6.16 30.55
C LYS A 2 -25.78 -5.86 29.06
N THR A 3 -25.72 -4.57 28.66
CA THR A 3 -25.78 -4.16 27.25
C THR A 3 -24.49 -3.54 26.69
N LEU A 4 -23.42 -3.45 27.48
CA LEU A 4 -22.19 -2.75 27.07
C LEU A 4 -21.18 -3.61 26.31
N ILE A 5 -21.37 -4.94 26.23
CA ILE A 5 -20.36 -5.86 25.67
C ILE A 5 -20.52 -6.02 24.14
N ALA A 6 -21.73 -5.86 23.60
CA ALA A 6 -21.98 -6.09 22.17
C ALA A 6 -21.33 -5.05 21.25
N SER A 7 -21.19 -3.80 21.72
CA SER A 7 -20.70 -2.68 20.91
C SER A 7 -19.21 -2.75 20.58
N ALA A 8 -18.41 -3.41 21.42
CA ALA A 8 -16.96 -3.54 21.21
C ALA A 8 -16.62 -4.56 20.11
N LEU A 9 -17.42 -5.62 19.96
CA LEU A 9 -17.18 -6.67 18.96
C LEU A 9 -17.40 -6.17 17.53
N ILE A 10 -18.39 -5.29 17.32
CA ILE A 10 -18.75 -4.77 16.00
C ILE A 10 -17.67 -3.80 15.48
N ALA A 11 -17.04 -3.02 16.38
CA ALA A 11 -15.93 -2.15 16.03
C ALA A 11 -14.68 -2.94 15.59
N THR A 12 -14.40 -4.08 16.22
CA THR A 12 -13.28 -4.96 15.84
C THR A 12 -13.47 -5.61 14.47
N ALA A 13 -14.69 -6.04 14.12
CA ALA A 13 -14.94 -6.64 12.81
C ALA A 13 -14.78 -5.61 11.67
N ALA A 14 -15.20 -4.37 11.90
CA ALA A 14 -15.01 -3.28 10.93
C ALA A 14 -13.54 -2.85 10.81
N LEU A 15 -12.78 -2.80 11.92
CA LEU A 15 -11.35 -2.50 11.91
C LEU A 15 -10.53 -3.61 11.22
N THR A 16 -10.85 -4.87 11.48
CA THR A 16 -10.23 -6.02 10.79
C THR A 16 -10.59 -6.03 9.31
N GLY A 17 -11.85 -5.75 8.93
CA GLY A 17 -12.26 -5.63 7.53
C GLY A 17 -11.53 -4.52 6.77
N ALA A 18 -11.33 -3.35 7.41
CA ALA A 18 -10.59 -2.24 6.83
C ALA A 18 -9.08 -2.53 6.72
N ALA A 19 -8.49 -3.20 7.71
CA ALA A 19 -7.09 -3.60 7.68
C ALA A 19 -6.80 -4.65 6.58
N SER A 20 -7.72 -5.60 6.36
CA SER A 20 -7.61 -6.59 5.28
C SER A 20 -7.73 -5.96 3.88
N ALA A 21 -8.53 -4.91 3.73
CA ALA A 21 -8.61 -4.15 2.47
C ALA A 21 -7.29 -3.38 2.21
N ALA A 22 -6.76 -2.69 3.22
CA ALA A 22 -5.51 -1.94 3.10
C ALA A 22 -4.30 -2.84 2.78
N THR A 23 -4.22 -4.02 3.38
CA THR A 23 -3.17 -5.01 3.07
C THR A 23 -3.31 -5.60 1.67
N SER A 24 -4.54 -5.87 1.21
CA SER A 24 -4.79 -6.34 -0.16
C SER A 24 -4.40 -5.29 -1.21
N THR A 25 -4.72 -4.02 -0.98
CA THR A 25 -4.32 -2.91 -1.85
C THR A 25 -2.81 -2.73 -1.89
N SER A 26 -2.12 -2.83 -0.74
CA SER A 26 -0.67 -2.75 -0.68
C SER A 26 0.02 -3.92 -1.40
N ALA A 27 -0.52 -5.14 -1.31
CA ALA A 27 0.07 -6.29 -2.01
C ALA A 27 -0.07 -6.16 -3.54
N ALA A 28 -1.19 -5.60 -4.02
CA ALA A 28 -1.38 -5.30 -5.44
C ALA A 28 -0.40 -4.21 -5.92
N ALA A 29 -0.28 -3.11 -5.17
CA ALA A 29 0.67 -2.04 -5.44
C ALA A 29 2.13 -2.54 -5.46
N GLN A 30 2.49 -3.41 -4.51
CA GLN A 30 3.82 -4.01 -4.44
C GLN A 30 4.14 -4.86 -5.68
N ARG A 31 3.16 -5.65 -6.15
CA ARG A 31 3.31 -6.44 -7.39
C ARG A 31 3.48 -5.56 -8.62
N GLU A 32 2.74 -4.46 -8.71
CA GLU A 32 2.84 -3.52 -9.83
C GLU A 32 4.22 -2.85 -9.88
N ILE A 33 4.71 -2.38 -8.73
CA ILE A 33 6.06 -1.81 -8.61
C ILE A 33 7.12 -2.86 -8.98
N LEU A 34 7.05 -4.06 -8.41
CA LEU A 34 8.01 -5.14 -8.69
C LEU A 34 7.94 -5.65 -10.13
N SER A 35 6.79 -5.54 -10.80
CA SER A 35 6.64 -5.87 -12.21
C SER A 35 7.38 -4.89 -13.12
N LEU A 36 7.56 -3.65 -12.69
CA LEU A 36 8.27 -2.60 -13.42
C LEU A 36 9.73 -2.47 -12.97
N ILE A 37 9.97 -2.64 -11.67
CA ILE A 37 11.25 -2.46 -10.98
C ILE A 37 11.50 -3.70 -10.11
N PRO A 38 11.95 -4.82 -10.69
CA PRO A 38 12.13 -6.08 -9.96
C PRO A 38 13.21 -6.01 -8.87
N GLN A 39 14.08 -4.99 -8.91
CA GLN A 39 15.11 -4.73 -7.91
C GLN A 39 14.70 -3.67 -6.88
N ALA A 40 13.43 -3.23 -6.86
CA ALA A 40 12.93 -2.27 -5.89
C ALA A 40 12.92 -2.86 -4.48
N GLU A 41 13.65 -2.23 -3.56
CA GLU A 41 13.61 -2.54 -2.13
C GLU A 41 12.39 -1.89 -1.48
N LEU A 42 11.34 -2.69 -1.28
CA LEU A 42 10.09 -2.23 -0.65
C LEU A 42 9.98 -2.64 0.82
N SER A 43 10.96 -3.40 1.33
CA SER A 43 10.99 -3.98 2.67
C SER A 43 11.02 -2.94 3.79
N GLY A 44 11.53 -1.73 3.50
CA GLY A 44 11.57 -0.60 4.43
C GLY A 44 10.34 0.32 4.39
N LEU A 45 9.42 0.11 3.44
CA LEU A 45 8.27 1.00 3.24
C LEU A 45 7.02 0.47 3.95
N THR A 46 6.23 1.39 4.48
CA THR A 46 4.90 1.07 5.00
C THR A 46 3.93 0.77 3.85
N ALA A 47 2.84 0.04 4.16
CA ALA A 47 1.80 -0.28 3.19
C ALA A 47 1.21 0.98 2.51
N ALA A 48 1.09 2.09 3.23
CA ALA A 48 0.59 3.36 2.69
C ALA A 48 1.58 4.00 1.70
N GLU A 49 2.88 3.88 1.98
CA GLU A 49 3.94 4.39 1.10
C GLU A 49 4.02 3.59 -0.19
N ILE A 50 3.95 2.26 -0.11
CA ILE A 50 3.93 1.37 -1.30
C ILE A 50 2.75 1.73 -2.21
N VAL A 51 1.56 1.94 -1.65
CA VAL A 51 0.38 2.36 -2.42
C VAL A 51 0.57 3.75 -3.03
N SER A 52 1.19 4.68 -2.29
CA SER A 52 1.45 6.04 -2.79
C SER A 52 2.44 6.04 -3.95
N VAL A 53 3.49 5.22 -3.89
CA VAL A 53 4.46 5.03 -4.98
C VAL A 53 3.76 4.46 -6.22
N ALA A 54 2.97 3.40 -6.06
CA ALA A 54 2.25 2.79 -7.19
C ALA A 54 1.28 3.80 -7.84
N GLN A 55 0.53 4.57 -7.05
CA GLN A 55 -0.35 5.63 -7.59
C GLN A 55 0.42 6.75 -8.30
N ALA A 56 1.59 7.12 -7.80
CA ALA A 56 2.43 8.12 -8.46
C ALA A 56 2.97 7.59 -9.79
N MET A 57 3.36 6.31 -9.84
CA MET A 57 3.75 5.64 -11.09
C MET A 57 2.57 5.52 -12.06
N ASP A 58 1.36 5.23 -11.58
CA ASP A 58 0.16 5.15 -12.42
C ASP A 58 -0.13 6.48 -13.13
N ARG A 59 0.01 7.61 -12.43
CA ARG A 59 -0.19 8.98 -12.95
C ARG A 59 0.86 9.44 -13.96
N VAL A 60 1.99 8.73 -14.07
CA VAL A 60 3.04 9.06 -15.02
C VAL A 60 2.81 8.30 -16.33
N ASP A 61 2.70 9.03 -17.43
CA ASP A 61 2.67 8.45 -18.77
C ASP A 61 4.08 8.04 -19.22
N GLY A 62 4.22 6.82 -19.73
CA GLY A 62 5.47 6.26 -20.26
C GLY A 62 6.21 5.35 -19.28
N ALA A 63 6.43 4.09 -19.67
CA ALA A 63 7.02 3.06 -18.81
C ALA A 63 8.41 3.44 -18.25
N ALA A 64 9.25 4.10 -19.04
CA ALA A 64 10.57 4.56 -18.60
C ALA A 64 10.48 5.66 -17.51
N GLN A 65 9.52 6.57 -17.64
CA GLN A 65 9.29 7.63 -16.65
C GLN A 65 8.62 7.07 -15.40
N LYS A 66 7.74 6.07 -15.53
CA LYS A 66 7.17 5.32 -14.39
C LYS A 66 8.28 4.69 -13.55
N ILE A 67 9.21 3.98 -14.19
CA ILE A 67 10.36 3.34 -13.52
C ILE A 67 11.20 4.40 -12.79
N GLY A 68 11.64 5.45 -13.50
CA GLY A 68 12.46 6.50 -12.89
C GLY A 68 11.78 7.23 -11.72
N THR A 69 10.46 7.48 -11.84
CA THR A 69 9.67 8.10 -10.77
C THR A 69 9.50 7.16 -9.58
N GLY A 70 9.23 5.87 -9.84
CA GLY A 70 9.12 4.84 -8.81
C GLY A 70 10.42 4.69 -8.03
N GLU A 71 11.55 4.55 -8.71
CA GLU A 71 12.87 4.45 -8.08
C GLU A 71 13.22 5.70 -7.26
N ALA A 72 12.95 6.90 -7.81
CA ALA A 72 13.19 8.16 -7.09
C ALA A 72 12.35 8.27 -5.82
N LEU A 73 11.07 7.88 -5.88
CA LEU A 73 10.18 7.91 -4.72
C LEU A 73 10.58 6.90 -3.66
N ILE A 74 10.86 5.66 -4.05
CA ILE A 74 11.33 4.61 -3.12
C ILE A 74 12.59 5.09 -2.41
N LYS A 75 13.54 5.66 -3.15
CA LYS A 75 14.79 6.18 -2.57
C LYS A 75 14.61 7.42 -1.69
N SER A 76 13.55 8.21 -1.91
CA SER A 76 13.22 9.37 -1.07
C SER A 76 12.53 9.01 0.25
N LEU A 77 11.95 7.82 0.32
CA LEU A 77 11.18 7.32 1.47
C LEU A 77 12.00 6.33 2.33
N GLN A 78 13.20 5.97 1.90
CA GLN A 78 14.20 5.21 2.65
C GLN A 78 15.21 6.15 3.32
#